data_AF-A0A964YHN6-F1
#
_entry.id   AF-A0A964YHN6-F1
#
_cell.length_a   1.000
_cell.length_b   1.000
_cell.length_c   1.000
_cell.angle_alpha   90.00
_cell.angle_beta   90.00
_cell.angle_gamma   90.00
#
_symmetry.space_group_name_H-M   'P 1'
#
loop_
_entity.id
_entity.type
_entity.pdbx_description
1 polymer ?
#
loop_
_entity_poly.entity_id
_entity_poly.type
_entity_poly.pdbx_seq_one_letter_code
_entity_poly.pdbx_strand_id
1 'polypeptide(L)'
;MRTLPLEEDVSFISVMPHMHLLGKKFKAFAITPAGDVIPLVNIPEWDFNWQMTYVFKKFLKVPKGSIIYAEGQYDNTRNNPKNPSNPPIDVTYGWGTKDEMMNLIIYYVKYQVGDEDIPL
;
A
#
# COMPACT_ATOMS: atom_id res chain seq x y z
N MET A 1 -3.48 -8.06 2.50
CA MET A 1 -3.85 -7.74 3.91
C MET A 1 -5.00 -6.75 3.93
N ARG A 2 -5.69 -6.61 5.06
CA ARG A 2 -6.72 -5.58 5.26
C ARG A 2 -6.71 -5.04 6.69
N THR A 3 -7.22 -3.83 6.87
CA THR A 3 -7.43 -3.24 8.21
C THR A 3 -8.71 -3.75 8.86
N LEU A 4 -8.90 -3.42 10.13
CA LEU A 4 -10.25 -3.33 10.70
C LEU A 4 -10.99 -2.12 10.08
N PRO A 5 -12.34 -2.06 10.19
CA PRO A 5 -13.09 -0.88 9.76
C PRO A 5 -12.59 0.38 10.45
N LEU A 6 -12.49 1.49 9.72
CA LEU A 6 -12.12 2.79 10.30
C LEU A 6 -13.14 3.25 11.34
N GLU A 7 -12.67 3.81 12.45
CA GLU A 7 -13.53 4.24 13.57
C GLU A 7 -14.18 5.62 13.35
N GLU A 8 -13.60 6.42 12.46
CA GLU A 8 -14.01 7.78 12.10
C GLU A 8 -13.72 8.09 10.62
N ASP A 9 -14.31 9.16 10.11
CA ASP A 9 -13.97 9.71 8.80
C ASP A 9 -12.54 10.26 8.84
N VAL A 10 -11.75 9.98 7.81
CA VAL A 10 -10.35 10.39 7.74
C VAL A 10 -10.03 11.05 6.40
N SER A 11 -9.09 11.99 6.44
CA SER A 11 -8.55 12.68 5.29
C SER A 11 -7.15 12.14 5.01
N PHE A 12 -7.01 11.35 3.95
CA PHE A 12 -5.72 10.80 3.54
C PHE A 12 -4.90 11.85 2.79
N ILE A 13 -3.63 11.96 3.18
CA ILE A 13 -2.64 12.87 2.61
C ILE A 13 -1.82 12.14 1.56
N SER A 14 -1.29 10.98 1.94
CA SER A 14 -0.38 10.21 1.09
C SER A 14 -0.33 8.74 1.50
N VAL A 15 0.18 7.92 0.58
CA VAL A 15 0.47 6.51 0.81
C VAL A 15 1.90 6.18 0.41
N MET A 16 2.54 5.32 1.18
CA MET A 16 3.89 4.81 0.87
C MET A 16 3.83 3.27 0.91
N PRO A 17 3.66 2.62 -0.25
CA PRO A 17 3.81 1.17 -0.36
C PRO A 17 5.28 0.78 -0.14
N HIS A 18 5.53 -0.40 0.42
CA HIS A 18 6.89 -0.91 0.70
C HIS A 18 6.92 -2.43 0.56
N MET A 19 7.89 -2.93 -0.22
CA MET A 19 8.21 -4.36 -0.41
C MET A 19 9.71 -4.53 -0.65
N HIS A 20 10.26 -5.71 -0.37
CA HIS A 20 11.67 -6.00 -0.62
C HIS A 20 11.91 -6.56 -2.04
N LEU A 21 13.00 -7.32 -2.22
CA LEU A 21 13.59 -7.66 -3.50
C LEU A 21 12.73 -8.56 -4.39
N LEU A 22 11.82 -9.34 -3.80
CA LEU A 22 10.93 -10.24 -4.52
C LEU A 22 9.62 -9.55 -4.92
N GLY A 23 9.35 -8.33 -4.45
CA GLY A 23 8.16 -7.57 -4.84
C GLY A 23 8.05 -7.36 -6.35
N LYS A 24 6.83 -7.58 -6.88
CA LYS A 24 6.50 -7.50 -8.32
C LYS A 24 5.37 -6.53 -8.61
N LYS A 25 4.34 -6.50 -7.76
CA LYS A 25 3.18 -5.59 -7.89
C LYS A 25 2.71 -5.16 -6.52
N PHE A 26 2.22 -3.94 -6.42
CA PHE A 26 1.57 -3.43 -5.21
C PHE A 26 0.28 -2.71 -5.58
N LYS A 27 -0.82 -3.03 -4.91
CA LYS A 27 -2.09 -2.33 -5.08
C LYS A 27 -2.72 -2.07 -3.72
N ALA A 28 -3.29 -0.89 -3.52
CA ALA A 28 -4.13 -0.60 -2.36
C ALA A 28 -5.36 0.22 -2.73
N PHE A 29 -6.45 -0.04 -2.02
CA PHE A 29 -7.75 0.58 -2.19
C PHE A 29 -8.54 0.47 -0.89
N ALA A 30 -9.52 1.35 -0.66
CA ALA A 30 -10.50 1.19 0.39
C ALA A 30 -11.84 0.72 -0.19
N ILE A 31 -12.59 -0.07 0.56
CA ILE A 31 -14.00 -0.37 0.28
C ILE A 31 -14.83 0.34 1.36
N THR A 32 -15.77 1.19 0.94
CA THR A 32 -16.67 1.92 1.85
C THR A 32 -17.77 1.01 2.41
N PRO A 33 -18.49 1.41 3.47
CA PRO A 33 -19.67 0.67 3.94
C PRO A 33 -20.77 0.50 2.89
N ALA A 34 -20.84 1.40 1.90
CA ALA A 34 -21.78 1.33 0.79
C ALA A 34 -21.33 0.36 -0.32
N GLY A 35 -20.09 -0.14 -0.26
CA GLY A 35 -19.50 -1.03 -1.26
C GLY A 35 -18.69 -0.32 -2.35
N ASP A 36 -18.54 1.01 -2.28
CA ASP A 36 -17.74 1.76 -3.25
C ASP A 36 -16.25 1.51 -3.06
N VAL A 37 -15.51 1.48 -4.17
CA VAL A 37 -14.06 1.31 -4.17
C VAL A 37 -13.37 2.66 -4.33
N ILE A 38 -12.54 3.02 -3.34
CA ILE A 38 -11.70 4.21 -3.37
C ILE A 38 -10.27 3.77 -3.70
N PRO A 39 -9.71 4.13 -4.88
CA PRO A 39 -8.34 3.76 -5.23
C PRO A 39 -7.31 4.56 -4.42
N LEU A 40 -6.27 3.90 -3.92
CA LEU A 40 -5.18 4.55 -3.17
C LEU A 40 -3.86 4.56 -3.95
N VAL A 41 -3.39 3.39 -4.39
CA VAL A 41 -2.19 3.25 -5.22
C VAL A 41 -2.25 1.97 -6.04
N ASN A 42 -1.67 1.99 -7.25
CA ASN A 42 -1.54 0.83 -8.12
C ASN A 42 -0.20 0.88 -8.85
N ILE A 43 0.73 0.01 -8.45
CA ILE A 43 2.07 -0.15 -9.03
C ILE A 43 2.11 -1.52 -9.71
N PRO A 44 1.87 -1.59 -11.03
CA PRO A 44 1.80 -2.86 -11.77
C PRO A 44 3.18 -3.50 -12.00
N GLU A 45 4.26 -2.73 -11.84
CA GLU A 45 5.65 -3.15 -11.97
C GLU A 45 6.46 -2.53 -10.82
N TRP A 46 6.59 -3.28 -9.73
CA TRP A 46 7.34 -2.84 -8.56
C TRP A 46 8.84 -2.82 -8.85
N ASP A 47 9.50 -1.74 -8.44
CA ASP A 47 10.95 -1.70 -8.37
C ASP A 47 11.39 -1.42 -6.93
N PHE A 48 12.23 -2.29 -6.38
CA PHE A 48 12.79 -2.17 -5.04
C PHE A 48 13.55 -0.86 -4.84
N ASN A 49 14.08 -0.25 -5.89
CA ASN A 49 14.75 1.06 -5.81
C ASN A 49 13.77 2.25 -5.82
N TRP A 50 12.50 2.01 -6.15
CA TRP A 50 11.43 3.01 -6.23
C TRP A 50 10.48 2.88 -5.04
N GLN A 51 10.92 3.32 -3.86
CA GLN A 51 10.13 3.26 -2.62
C GLN A 51 9.76 4.65 -2.16
N MET A 52 8.82 5.26 -2.88
CA MET A 52 8.44 6.66 -2.71
C MET A 52 7.07 6.80 -2.04
N THR A 53 6.90 7.94 -1.36
CA THR A 53 5.60 8.41 -0.89
C THR A 53 4.83 9.04 -2.05
N TYR A 54 3.59 8.62 -2.26
CA TYR A 54 2.66 9.18 -3.24
C TYR A 54 1.65 10.07 -2.53
N VAL A 55 1.71 11.38 -2.81
CA VAL A 55 0.79 12.38 -2.26
C VAL A 55 -0.43 12.51 -3.18
N PHE A 56 -1.64 12.54 -2.61
CA PHE A 56 -2.85 12.78 -3.38
C PHE A 56 -2.91 14.24 -3.83
N LYS A 57 -3.64 14.55 -4.91
CA LYS A 57 -3.76 15.95 -5.40
C LYS A 57 -4.53 16.87 -4.45
N LYS A 58 -5.38 16.27 -3.63
CA LYS A 58 -6.21 16.88 -2.58
C LYS A 58 -6.35 15.85 -1.46
N PHE A 59 -6.81 16.25 -0.28
CA PHE A 59 -7.15 15.25 0.72
C PHE A 59 -8.20 14.28 0.18
N LEU A 60 -7.92 13.00 0.36
CA LEU A 60 -8.84 11.94 -0.03
C LEU A 60 -9.68 11.55 1.18
N LYS A 61 -10.95 11.94 1.17
CA LYS A 61 -11.91 11.51 2.18
C LYS A 61 -12.13 10.01 2.12
N VAL A 62 -11.93 9.32 3.24
CA VAL A 62 -12.28 7.93 3.42
C VAL A 62 -13.29 7.83 4.57
N PRO A 63 -14.54 7.42 4.31
CA PRO A 63 -15.58 7.37 5.33
C PRO A 63 -15.28 6.38 6.45
N LYS A 64 -15.80 6.68 7.65
CA LYS A 64 -15.91 5.75 8.77
C LYS A 64 -16.48 4.40 8.30
N GLY A 65 -15.96 3.32 8.86
CA GLY A 65 -16.35 1.96 8.54
C GLY A 65 -15.74 1.42 7.25
N SER A 66 -15.03 2.23 6.47
CA SER A 66 -14.29 1.74 5.30
C SER A 66 -13.20 0.76 5.74
N ILE A 67 -12.91 -0.23 4.90
CA ILE A 67 -11.83 -1.19 5.11
C ILE A 67 -10.77 -0.95 4.04
N ILE A 68 -9.52 -0.80 4.46
CA ILE A 68 -8.40 -0.61 3.54
C ILE A 68 -7.80 -1.96 3.21
N TYR A 69 -7.62 -2.21 1.93
CA TYR A 69 -7.01 -3.41 1.37
C TYR A 69 -5.67 -3.05 0.76
N ALA A 70 -4.70 -3.93 0.95
CA ALA A 70 -3.44 -3.91 0.24
C ALA A 70 -3.14 -5.30 -0.29
N GLU A 71 -2.63 -5.37 -1.51
CA GLU A 71 -2.30 -6.57 -2.27
C GLU A 71 -0.87 -6.45 -2.78
N GLY A 72 -0.07 -7.48 -2.54
CA GLY A 72 1.30 -7.58 -3.01
C GLY A 72 1.47 -8.87 -3.80
N GLN A 73 2.19 -8.81 -4.91
CA GLN A 73 2.63 -10.00 -5.65
C GLN A 73 4.15 -10.10 -5.56
N TYR A 74 4.67 -11.32 -5.38
CA TYR A 74 6.10 -11.61 -5.31
C TYR A 74 6.55 -12.53 -6.45
N ASP A 75 7.86 -12.52 -6.76
CA ASP A 75 8.51 -13.41 -7.72
C ASP A 75 9.69 -14.14 -7.07
N ASN A 76 9.42 -15.27 -6.42
CA ASN A 76 10.44 -16.13 -5.81
C ASN A 76 10.94 -17.23 -6.77
N THR A 77 10.93 -16.98 -8.08
CA THR A 77 11.38 -17.97 -9.07
C THR A 77 12.90 -17.93 -9.24
N ARG A 78 13.50 -19.03 -9.73
CA ARG A 78 14.93 -19.10 -10.08
C ARG A 78 15.32 -18.09 -11.18
N ASN A 79 14.36 -17.69 -12.01
CA ASN A 79 14.61 -16.79 -13.14
C ASN A 79 14.51 -15.31 -12.76
N ASN A 80 14.12 -14.97 -11.53
CA ASN A 80 14.15 -13.60 -11.07
C ASN A 80 15.60 -13.19 -10.73
N PRO A 81 16.25 -12.31 -11.51
CA PRO A 81 17.62 -11.87 -11.23
C PRO A 81 17.75 -11.06 -9.94
N LYS A 82 16.64 -10.53 -9.40
CA LYS A 82 16.59 -9.83 -8.11
C LYS A 82 16.47 -10.78 -6.92
N ASN A 83 16.27 -12.09 -7.14
CA ASN A 83 16.19 -13.05 -6.05
C ASN A 83 17.54 -13.16 -5.32
N PRO A 84 17.62 -12.87 -4.01
CA PRO A 84 18.88 -12.88 -3.28
C PRO A 84 19.42 -14.30 -2.98
N SER A 85 18.69 -15.34 -3.39
CA SER A 85 19.01 -16.74 -3.13
C SER A 85 18.98 -17.56 -4.44
N ASN A 86 20.01 -18.39 -4.64
CA ASN A 86 20.06 -19.36 -5.74
C ASN A 86 20.64 -20.69 -5.22
N PRO A 87 19.82 -21.75 -5.07
CA PRO A 87 18.41 -21.85 -5.47
C PRO A 87 17.46 -20.98 -4.61
N PRO A 88 16.24 -20.68 -5.09
CA PRO A 88 15.22 -20.04 -4.28
C PRO A 88 14.93 -20.80 -2.99
N ILE A 89 14.66 -20.07 -1.92
CA ILE A 89 14.29 -20.59 -0.60
C ILE A 89 12.96 -19.99 -0.16
N ASP A 90 12.33 -20.56 0.85
CA ASP A 90 11.18 -19.92 1.49
C ASP A 90 11.63 -18.62 2.18
N VAL A 91 10.87 -17.54 1.92
CA VAL A 91 11.13 -16.21 2.48
C VAL A 91 9.91 -15.78 3.28
N THR A 92 10.13 -15.25 4.46
CA THR A 92 9.10 -14.80 5.39
C THR A 92 9.20 -13.29 5.66
N TYR A 93 8.25 -12.75 6.41
CA TYR A 93 8.30 -11.35 6.82
C TYR A 93 9.51 -11.09 7.73
N GLY A 94 10.29 -10.06 7.43
CA GLY A 94 11.43 -9.67 8.25
C GLY A 94 12.02 -8.32 7.85
N TRP A 95 12.90 -7.79 8.72
CA TRP A 95 13.48 -6.45 8.55
C TRP A 95 14.70 -6.44 7.64
N GLY A 96 15.31 -7.60 7.38
CA GLY A 96 16.45 -7.71 6.48
C GLY A 96 16.03 -7.58 5.02
N THR A 97 16.89 -7.01 4.18
CA THR A 97 16.64 -6.87 2.74
C THR A 97 16.43 -8.21 2.01
N LYS A 98 16.92 -9.32 2.58
CA LYS A 98 16.72 -10.68 2.06
C LYS A 98 15.50 -11.39 2.64
N ASP A 99 14.92 -10.85 3.71
CA ASP A 99 13.56 -11.18 4.13
C ASP A 99 12.58 -10.42 3.22
N GLU A 100 11.28 -10.67 3.35
CA GLU A 100 10.26 -9.87 2.65
C GLU A 100 9.49 -8.93 3.57
N MET A 101 8.88 -7.93 2.95
CA MET A 101 7.87 -7.07 3.56
C MET A 101 6.74 -6.81 2.56
N MET A 102 5.57 -6.54 3.12
CA MET A 102 4.50 -5.90 2.38
C MET A 102 3.77 -4.99 3.35
N ASN A 103 4.14 -3.73 3.28
CA ASN A 103 3.66 -2.69 4.16
C ASN A 103 2.97 -1.60 3.33
N LEU A 104 1.94 -1.00 3.91
CA LEU A 104 1.31 0.20 3.41
C LEU A 104 1.32 1.22 4.54
N ILE A 105 2.14 2.26 4.38
CA ILE A 105 2.12 3.39 5.30
C ILE A 105 1.13 4.41 4.74
N ILE A 106 0.27 4.94 5.60
CA ILE A 106 -0.75 5.92 5.24
C ILE A 106 -0.59 7.12 6.16
N TYR A 107 -0.43 8.30 5.57
CA TYR A 107 -0.45 9.56 6.31
C TYR A 107 -1.85 10.13 6.21
N TYR A 108 -2.47 10.39 7.36
CA TYR A 108 -3.85 10.88 7.42
C TYR A 108 -4.07 11.78 8.63
N VAL A 109 -5.15 12.56 8.57
CA VAL A 109 -5.69 13.33 9.69
C VAL A 109 -7.18 13.01 9.86
N LYS A 110 -7.76 13.42 10.98
CA LYS A 110 -9.22 13.36 11.17
C LYS A 110 -9.89 14.25 10.13
N TYR A 111 -10.94 13.75 9.49
CA TYR A 111 -11.65 14.50 8.46
C TYR A 111 -12.30 15.77 9.03
N GLN A 112 -12.19 16.87 8.31
CA GLN A 112 -12.99 18.09 8.48
C GLN A 112 -13.81 18.35 7.22
N VAL A 113 -14.99 18.95 7.38
CA VAL A 113 -15.87 19.29 6.25
C VAL A 113 -15.13 20.25 5.31
N GLY A 114 -14.99 19.87 4.03
CA GLY A 114 -14.33 20.65 3.00
C GLY A 114 -12.87 20.27 2.74
N ASP A 115 -12.31 19.28 3.46
CA ASP A 115 -10.95 18.79 3.21
C ASP A 115 -10.76 18.32 1.76
N GLU A 116 -11.79 17.72 1.17
CA GLU A 116 -11.79 17.26 -0.23
C GLU A 116 -11.56 18.37 -1.26
N ASP A 117 -11.69 19.64 -0.86
CA ASP A 117 -11.45 20.80 -1.70
C ASP A 117 -10.03 21.37 -1.56
N ILE A 118 -9.29 20.99 -0.52
CA ILE A 118 -7.95 21.51 -0.21
C ILE A 118 -6.89 20.76 -1.04
N PRO A 119 -6.07 21.45 -1.86
CA PRO A 119 -4.96 20.84 -2.58
C PRO A 119 -3.78 20.49 -1.67
N LEU A 120 -3.04 19.46 -2.05
CA LEU A 120 -1.83 18.97 -1.36
C LEU A 120 -0.59 19.05 -2.26
#